data_AF-W3ARI9-F1
#
_entry.id   AF-W3ARI9-F1
#
_cell.length_a   1.000
_cell.length_b   1.000
_cell.length_c   1.000
_cell.angle_alpha   90.00
_cell.angle_beta   90.00
_cell.angle_gamma   90.00
#
_symmetry.space_group_name_H-M   'P 1'
#
loop_
_entity.id
_entity.type
_entity.pdbx_description
1 polymer ?
#
loop_
_entity_poly.entity_id
_entity_poly.type
_entity_poly.pdbx_seq_one_letter_code
_entity_poly.pdbx_strand_id
1 'polypeptide(L)'
;MGKKGFTVGELLIVVAIIGVLVSVSIPVFAAQKKKAIIATNKANIRAAKAAGAMAYYDPDFKTIVGATNLNHAYFKYDVKAGTLENITGSLGKIHRRYHDLARKESEKARNYEVCDYIYIYVGESDKKGTVEAINVETAPYYEGNEVKMSTATNPFGWSK
;
A
#
# COMPACT_ATOMS: atom_id res chain seq x y z
N MET A 1 5.28 37.22 50.82
CA MET A 1 5.73 36.47 49.62
C MET A 1 4.89 36.89 48.42
N GLY A 2 5.44 37.66 47.49
CA GLY A 2 4.75 38.05 46.26
C GLY A 2 5.21 37.18 45.10
N LYS A 3 4.35 36.28 44.61
CA LYS A 3 4.57 35.61 43.32
C LYS A 3 4.32 36.67 42.23
N LYS A 4 5.37 37.10 41.53
CA LYS A 4 5.21 37.91 40.32
C LYS A 4 4.51 37.06 39.26
N GLY A 5 3.31 37.46 38.88
CA GLY A 5 2.59 36.88 37.74
C GLY A 5 3.22 37.31 36.42
N PHE A 6 3.01 36.50 35.39
CA PHE A 6 3.46 36.78 34.03
C PHE A 6 2.74 38.01 33.47
N THR A 7 3.46 38.95 32.87
CA THR A 7 2.85 40.15 32.28
C THR A 7 2.27 39.84 30.89
N VAL A 8 1.23 40.58 30.50
CA VAL A 8 0.60 40.42 29.18
C VAL A 8 1.59 40.68 28.04
N GLY A 9 2.49 41.65 28.20
CA GLY A 9 3.53 41.96 27.19
C GLY A 9 4.52 40.81 26.99
N GLU A 10 4.93 40.14 28.07
CA GLU A 10 5.80 38.95 28.00
C GLU A 10 5.09 37.80 27.27
N LEU A 11 3.77 37.66 27.41
CA LEU A 11 3.02 36.63 26.68
C LEU A 11 2.84 36.94 25.21
N LEU A 12 2.59 38.20 24.87
CA LEU A 12 2.34 38.60 23.48
C LEU A 12 3.56 38.37 22.58
N ILE A 13 4.76 38.71 23.05
CA ILE A 13 5.98 38.49 22.27
C ILE A 13 6.26 36.99 22.06
N VAL A 14 5.97 36.16 23.08
CA VAL A 14 6.15 34.70 22.99
C VAL A 14 5.20 34.11 21.95
N VAL A 15 3.92 34.48 21.98
CA VAL A 15 2.93 34.00 21.00
C VAL A 15 3.29 34.46 19.59
N ALA A 16 3.78 35.70 19.43
CA ALA A 16 4.23 36.21 18.14
C ALA A 16 5.39 35.38 17.56
N ILE A 17 6.40 35.06 18.37
CA ILE A 17 7.55 34.23 17.94
C ILE A 17 7.10 32.80 17.61
N ILE A 18 6.25 32.19 18.44
CA ILE A 18 5.69 30.85 18.17
C ILE A 18 4.91 30.85 16.85
N GLY A 19 4.14 31.91 16.57
CA GLY A 19 3.39 32.05 15.31
C GLY A 19 4.29 31.98 14.07
N VAL A 20 5.43 32.68 14.09
CA VAL A 20 6.41 32.64 12.98
C VAL A 20 7.01 31.25 12.82
N LEU A 21 7.39 30.60 13.91
CA LEU A 21 7.97 29.25 13.88
C LEU A 21 6.97 28.21 13.34
N VAL A 22 5.71 28.28 13.79
CA VAL A 22 4.64 27.38 13.36
C VAL A 22 4.34 27.56 11.86
N SER A 23 4.33 28.80 11.36
CA SER A 23 4.09 29.11 9.95
C SER A 23 5.07 28.40 9.01
N VAL A 24 6.34 28.28 9.40
CA VAL A 24 7.35 27.55 8.59
C VAL A 24 7.29 26.04 8.86
N SER A 25 7.01 25.64 10.09
CA SER A 25 7.09 24.23 10.51
C SER A 25 5.97 23.37 9.92
N ILE A 26 4.73 23.87 9.84
CA ILE A 26 3.58 23.10 9.32
C ILE A 26 3.80 22.59 7.89
N PRO A 27 4.14 23.43 6.88
CA PRO A 27 4.31 22.96 5.51
C PRO A 27 5.49 22.00 5.36
N VAL A 28 6.59 22.22 6.07
CA VAL A 28 7.77 21.34 6.06
C VAL A 28 7.43 19.96 6.63
N PHE A 29 6.78 19.94 7.79
CA PHE A 29 6.36 18.68 8.43
C PHE A 29 5.36 17.92 7.57
N ALA A 30 4.38 18.61 6.97
CA ALA A 30 3.41 18.00 6.06
C ALA A 30 4.09 17.36 4.83
N ALA A 31 5.07 18.03 4.23
CA ALA A 31 5.83 17.49 3.10
C ALA A 31 6.68 16.26 3.50
N GLN A 32 7.34 16.31 4.66
CA GLN A 32 8.10 15.17 5.18
C GLN A 32 7.21 13.98 5.52
N LYS A 33 6.05 14.22 6.14
CA LYS A 33 5.05 13.18 6.43
C LYS A 33 4.60 12.46 5.16
N LYS A 34 4.27 13.19 4.09
CA LYS A 34 3.89 12.60 2.79
C LYS A 34 5.00 11.71 2.23
N LYS A 35 6.26 12.19 2.24
CA LYS A 35 7.42 11.41 1.77
C LYS A 35 7.64 10.14 2.60
N ALA A 36 7.51 10.24 3.93
CA ALA A 36 7.64 9.10 4.83
C ALA A 36 6.59 8.03 4.53
N ILE A 37 5.32 8.42 4.34
CA ILE A 37 4.23 7.49 4.03
C ILE A 37 4.46 6.78 2.70
N ILE A 38 4.88 7.50 1.65
CA ILE A 38 5.22 6.89 0.36
C ILE A 38 6.37 5.89 0.51
N ALA A 39 7.41 6.25 1.27
CA ALA A 39 8.54 5.35 1.52
C ALA A 39 8.12 4.09 2.28
N THR A 40 7.28 4.24 3.31
CA THR A 40 6.70 3.12 4.08
C THR A 40 5.89 2.20 3.18
N ASN A 41 4.93 2.73 2.41
CA ASN A 41 4.11 1.90 1.52
C ASN A 41 4.96 1.18 0.47
N LYS A 42 5.98 1.82 -0.10
CA LYS A 42 6.93 1.17 -1.02
C LYS A 42 7.72 0.05 -0.35
N ALA A 43 8.16 0.24 0.89
CA ALA A 43 8.86 -0.82 1.63
C ALA A 43 7.92 -2.01 1.89
N ASN A 44 6.68 -1.75 2.30
CA ASN A 44 5.66 -2.77 2.52
C ASN A 44 5.32 -3.51 1.22
N ILE A 45 5.20 -2.81 0.10
CA ILE A 45 5.00 -3.43 -1.22
C ILE A 45 6.16 -4.36 -1.56
N ARG A 46 7.42 -3.97 -1.32
CA ARG A 46 8.57 -4.84 -1.59
C ARG A 46 8.54 -6.11 -0.74
N ALA A 47 8.22 -5.98 0.55
CA ALA A 47 8.05 -7.12 1.44
C ALA A 47 6.91 -8.05 0.96
N ALA A 48 5.76 -7.46 0.63
CA ALA A 48 4.60 -8.17 0.10
C ALA A 48 4.92 -8.91 -1.22
N LYS A 49 5.62 -8.26 -2.16
CA LYS A 49 6.05 -8.88 -3.43
C LYS A 49 6.94 -10.09 -3.20
N ALA A 50 7.94 -9.96 -2.32
CA ALA A 50 8.84 -11.07 -2.00
C ALA A 50 8.08 -12.24 -1.38
N ALA A 51 7.23 -11.94 -0.39
CA ALA A 51 6.41 -12.94 0.27
C ALA A 51 5.48 -13.64 -0.73
N GLY A 52 4.77 -12.89 -1.58
CA GLY A 52 3.83 -13.46 -2.55
C GLY A 52 4.52 -14.33 -3.60
N ALA A 53 5.70 -13.93 -4.08
CA ALA A 53 6.49 -14.73 -5.01
C ALA A 53 6.94 -16.05 -4.39
N MET A 54 7.33 -16.03 -3.11
CA MET A 54 7.68 -17.25 -2.36
C MET A 54 6.44 -18.15 -2.17
N ALA A 55 5.32 -17.56 -1.74
CA ALA A 55 4.07 -18.29 -1.51
C ALA A 55 3.50 -18.93 -2.79
N TYR A 56 3.78 -18.37 -3.97
CA TYR A 56 3.35 -18.97 -5.24
C TYR A 56 3.95 -20.35 -5.48
N TYR A 57 5.16 -20.63 -4.97
CA TYR A 57 5.80 -21.94 -5.07
C TYR A 57 5.43 -22.89 -3.93
N ASP A 58 4.73 -22.38 -2.91
CA ASP A 58 4.32 -23.17 -1.76
C ASP A 58 3.02 -23.93 -2.08
N PRO A 59 3.02 -25.28 -2.01
CA PRO A 59 1.84 -26.08 -2.30
C PRO A 59 0.66 -25.78 -1.35
N ASP A 60 0.93 -25.35 -0.11
CA ASP A 60 -0.11 -25.04 0.87
C ASP A 60 -0.86 -23.74 0.52
N PHE A 61 -0.17 -22.82 -0.18
CA PHE A 61 -0.73 -21.57 -0.69
C PHE A 61 -1.43 -21.70 -2.06
N LYS A 62 -1.30 -22.84 -2.74
CA LYS A 62 -1.92 -23.11 -4.05
C LYS A 62 -3.44 -23.35 -3.98
N THR A 63 -4.03 -23.29 -2.79
CA THR A 63 -5.41 -23.75 -2.54
C THR A 63 -6.46 -22.71 -2.89
N ILE A 64 -6.65 -22.43 -4.19
CA ILE A 64 -7.90 -21.82 -4.66
C ILE A 64 -8.93 -22.94 -4.82
N VAL A 65 -10.02 -22.87 -4.04
CA VAL A 65 -11.08 -23.87 -4.03
C VAL A 65 -11.69 -23.97 -5.43
N GLY A 66 -11.32 -25.04 -6.15
CA GLY A 66 -11.89 -25.44 -7.44
C GLY A 66 -11.03 -25.21 -8.68
N ALA A 67 -9.76 -24.79 -8.56
CA ALA A 67 -8.89 -24.60 -9.73
C ALA A 67 -7.63 -25.45 -9.61
N THR A 68 -7.56 -26.54 -10.37
CA THR A 68 -6.40 -27.44 -10.42
C THR A 68 -5.24 -26.88 -11.25
N ASN A 69 -5.46 -25.84 -12.06
CA ASN A 69 -4.46 -25.25 -12.97
C ASN A 69 -4.71 -23.75 -13.20
N LEU A 70 -4.50 -22.90 -12.19
CA LEU A 70 -4.32 -21.48 -12.47
C LEU A 70 -2.82 -21.19 -12.46
N ASN A 71 -2.31 -20.71 -13.59
CA ASN A 71 -0.96 -20.14 -13.72
C ASN A 71 -0.86 -18.78 -12.99
N HIS A 72 -1.76 -18.52 -12.04
CA HIS A 72 -1.78 -17.33 -11.22
C HIS A 72 -2.43 -17.58 -9.85
N ALA A 73 -2.01 -16.78 -8.87
CA ALA A 73 -2.54 -16.74 -7.52
C ALA A 73 -2.72 -15.29 -7.07
N TYR A 74 -3.65 -15.09 -6.14
CA TYR A 74 -3.86 -13.82 -5.47
C TYR A 74 -3.56 -14.02 -3.99
N PHE A 75 -2.90 -13.03 -3.37
CA PHE A 75 -2.60 -13.02 -1.94
C PHE A 75 -2.99 -11.68 -1.31
N LYS A 76 -3.25 -11.71 -0.01
CA LYS A 76 -3.40 -10.52 0.82
C LYS A 76 -2.27 -10.49 1.84
N TYR A 77 -1.50 -9.41 1.85
CA TYR A 77 -0.45 -9.17 2.83
C TYR A 77 -0.95 -8.19 3.89
N ASP A 78 -0.92 -8.58 5.16
CA ASP A 78 -1.19 -7.69 6.29
C ASP A 78 0.10 -6.92 6.64
N VAL A 79 0.05 -5.60 6.50
CA VAL A 79 1.20 -4.72 6.73
C VAL A 79 1.61 -4.66 8.20
N LYS A 80 0.66 -4.80 9.13
CA LYS A 80 0.93 -4.71 10.57
C LYS A 80 1.48 -6.02 11.11
N ALA A 81 0.88 -7.13 10.70
CA ALA A 81 1.29 -8.46 11.11
C ALA A 81 2.52 -8.97 10.33
N GLY A 82 2.77 -8.43 9.13
CA GLY A 82 3.85 -8.88 8.26
C GLY A 82 3.62 -10.26 7.67
N THR A 83 2.37 -10.71 7.58
CA THR A 83 2.00 -12.07 7.18
C THR A 83 1.19 -12.08 5.88
N LEU A 84 1.28 -13.19 5.17
CA LEU A 84 0.41 -13.47 4.03
C LEU A 84 -0.80 -14.29 4.46
N GLU A 85 -1.95 -13.89 3.95
CA GLU A 85 -3.18 -14.66 4.05
C GLU A 85 -3.55 -15.23 2.68
N ASN A 86 -3.85 -16.53 2.69
CA ASN A 86 -4.46 -17.21 1.57
C ASN A 86 -5.88 -16.69 1.34
N ILE A 87 -6.24 -16.61 0.07
CA ILE A 87 -7.59 -16.23 -0.32
C ILE A 87 -8.42 -17.48 -0.53
N THR A 88 -9.16 -17.89 0.49
CA THR A 88 -10.02 -19.07 0.43
C THR A 88 -11.44 -18.69 -0.01
N GLY A 89 -11.96 -19.29 -1.08
CA GLY A 89 -13.32 -19.06 -1.59
C GLY A 89 -13.52 -19.41 -3.07
N SER A 90 -14.71 -19.14 -3.62
CA SER A 90 -15.03 -19.36 -5.04
C SER A 90 -14.48 -18.24 -5.93
N LEU A 91 -13.76 -18.62 -6.99
CA LEU A 91 -13.06 -17.75 -7.96
C LEU A 91 -13.83 -16.47 -8.35
N GLY A 92 -15.10 -16.61 -8.77
CA GLY A 92 -15.89 -15.49 -9.30
C GLY A 92 -16.38 -14.49 -8.24
N LYS A 93 -16.38 -14.86 -6.96
CA LYS A 93 -16.68 -13.96 -5.83
C LYS A 93 -15.41 -13.33 -5.28
N ILE A 94 -14.31 -14.10 -5.26
CA ILE A 94 -12.98 -13.62 -4.88
C ILE A 94 -12.53 -12.49 -5.79
N HIS A 95 -12.52 -12.72 -7.11
CA HIS A 95 -11.92 -11.77 -8.05
C HIS A 95 -12.49 -10.35 -7.90
N ARG A 96 -13.82 -10.20 -7.88
CA ARG A 96 -14.48 -8.90 -7.68
C ARG A 96 -14.21 -8.29 -6.31
N ARG A 97 -14.37 -9.08 -5.24
CA ARG A 97 -14.16 -8.57 -3.87
C ARG A 97 -12.72 -8.07 -3.68
N TYR A 98 -11.76 -8.78 -4.22
CA TYR A 98 -10.35 -8.44 -4.08
C TYR A 98 -9.95 -7.25 -4.95
N HIS A 99 -10.55 -7.06 -6.12
CA HIS A 99 -10.41 -5.81 -6.87
C HIS A 99 -10.94 -4.61 -6.11
N ASP A 100 -12.12 -4.72 -5.50
CA ASP A 100 -12.70 -3.62 -4.73
C ASP A 100 -11.84 -3.28 -3.50
N LEU A 101 -11.30 -4.29 -2.82
CA LEU A 101 -10.42 -4.08 -1.67
C LEU A 101 -9.04 -3.53 -2.08
N ALA A 102 -8.44 -4.07 -3.14
CA ALA A 102 -7.21 -3.58 -3.75
C ALA A 102 -7.34 -2.12 -4.19
N ARG A 103 -8.49 -1.75 -4.74
CA ARG A 103 -8.84 -0.38 -5.10
C ARG A 103 -8.87 0.52 -3.88
N LYS A 104 -9.56 0.12 -2.80
CA LYS A 104 -9.62 0.91 -1.55
C LYS A 104 -8.24 1.17 -0.97
N GLU A 105 -7.38 0.15 -0.92
CA GLU A 105 -6.00 0.33 -0.43
C GLU A 105 -5.17 1.21 -1.36
N SER A 106 -5.42 1.14 -2.67
CA SER A 106 -4.78 2.04 -3.64
C SER A 106 -5.27 3.50 -3.50
N GLU A 107 -6.54 3.71 -3.18
CA GLU A 107 -7.10 5.03 -2.90
C GLU A 107 -6.52 5.63 -1.60
N LYS A 108 -6.38 4.83 -0.53
CA LYS A 108 -5.64 5.24 0.68
C LYS A 108 -4.22 5.70 0.34
N ALA A 109 -3.50 4.91 -0.46
CA ALA A 109 -2.14 5.24 -0.88
C ALA A 109 -2.07 6.55 -1.69
N ARG A 110 -3.07 6.83 -2.52
CA ARG A 110 -3.20 8.10 -3.28
C ARG A 110 -3.47 9.29 -2.37
N ASN A 111 -4.18 9.08 -1.26
CA ASN A 111 -4.47 10.10 -0.26
C ASN A 111 -3.33 10.30 0.75
N TYR A 112 -2.15 9.72 0.49
CA TYR A 112 -0.99 9.75 1.40
C TYR A 112 -1.31 9.13 2.77
N GLU A 113 -2.02 8.01 2.77
CA GLU A 113 -2.25 7.17 3.95
C GLU A 113 -1.42 5.89 3.85
N VAL A 114 -1.06 5.33 5.01
CA VAL A 114 -0.36 4.04 5.07
C VAL A 114 -1.38 2.93 4.79
N CYS A 115 -1.08 2.04 3.87
CA CYS A 115 -1.96 0.91 3.55
C CYS A 115 -1.98 -0.08 4.71
N ASP A 116 -3.16 -0.61 5.03
CA ASP A 116 -3.29 -1.69 6.01
C ASP A 116 -2.98 -3.04 5.35
N TYR A 117 -3.32 -3.16 4.05
CA TYR A 117 -3.11 -4.38 3.28
C TYR A 117 -2.46 -4.08 1.94
N ILE A 118 -1.61 -5.01 1.48
CA ILE A 118 -1.12 -5.03 0.10
C ILE A 118 -1.72 -6.25 -0.59
N TYR A 119 -2.40 -6.03 -1.69
CA TYR A 119 -2.93 -7.11 -2.53
C TYR A 119 -1.90 -7.47 -3.58
N ILE A 120 -1.62 -8.76 -3.72
CA ILE A 120 -0.59 -9.28 -4.61
C ILE A 120 -1.26 -10.21 -5.60
N TYR A 121 -0.87 -10.07 -6.86
CA TYR A 121 -1.16 -11.03 -7.90
C TYR A 121 0.18 -11.59 -8.37
N VAL A 122 0.24 -12.91 -8.46
CA VAL A 122 1.40 -13.62 -8.99
C VAL A 122 0.92 -14.48 -10.12
N GLY A 123 1.52 -14.39 -11.30
CA GLY A 123 1.18 -15.31 -12.38
C GLY A 123 2.23 -15.38 -13.48
N GLU A 124 2.15 -16.43 -14.27
CA GLU A 124 2.98 -16.60 -15.47
C GLU A 124 2.42 -15.72 -16.60
N SER A 125 3.27 -14.97 -17.29
CA SER A 125 2.84 -14.23 -18.48
C SER A 125 2.73 -15.18 -19.65
N ASP A 126 1.53 -15.34 -20.19
CA ASP A 126 1.35 -15.89 -21.53
C ASP A 126 1.28 -14.75 -22.54
N LYS A 127 2.28 -14.67 -23.42
CA LYS A 127 2.10 -13.98 -24.70
C LYS A 127 2.44 -14.86 -25.90
N LYS A 128 2.81 -16.14 -25.73
CA LYS A 128 3.23 -17.06 -26.81
C LYS A 128 3.74 -18.45 -26.33
N GLY A 129 3.32 -18.95 -25.16
CA GLY A 129 3.65 -20.33 -24.77
C GLY A 129 5.11 -20.64 -24.40
N THR A 130 5.96 -19.63 -24.17
CA THR A 130 7.22 -19.79 -23.43
C THR A 130 7.09 -19.13 -22.07
N VAL A 131 7.27 -19.92 -21.01
CA VAL A 131 7.20 -19.46 -19.61
C VAL A 131 8.36 -18.50 -19.35
N GLU A 132 8.14 -17.20 -19.57
CA GLU A 132 9.13 -16.17 -19.32
C GLU A 132 8.73 -15.35 -18.09
N ALA A 133 9.34 -15.70 -16.96
CA ALA A 133 9.33 -15.02 -15.66
C ALA A 133 7.97 -14.90 -14.92
N ILE A 134 8.04 -15.03 -13.59
CA ILE A 134 6.92 -14.74 -12.70
C ILE A 134 6.62 -13.24 -12.75
N ASN A 135 5.36 -12.88 -12.99
CA ASN A 135 4.90 -11.51 -12.90
C ASN A 135 4.24 -11.30 -11.54
N VAL A 136 4.88 -10.46 -10.71
CA VAL A 136 4.37 -10.08 -9.40
C VAL A 136 3.86 -8.65 -9.45
N GLU A 137 2.54 -8.55 -9.46
CA GLU A 137 1.79 -7.30 -9.48
C GLU A 137 1.22 -7.01 -8.09
N THR A 138 1.11 -5.73 -7.74
CA THR A 138 0.57 -5.33 -6.43
C THR A 138 -0.40 -4.18 -6.56
N ALA A 139 -1.31 -4.09 -5.60
CA ALA A 139 -2.13 -2.93 -5.35
C ALA A 139 -1.97 -2.50 -3.88
N PRO A 140 -1.52 -1.26 -3.61
CA PRO A 140 -1.08 -0.25 -4.58
C PRO A 140 0.18 -0.62 -5.37
N TYR A 141 0.36 0.06 -6.50
CA TYR A 141 1.59 0.09 -7.28
C TYR A 141 2.06 1.54 -7.42
N TYR A 142 3.35 1.79 -7.16
CA TYR A 142 3.94 3.12 -7.30
C TYR A 142 4.81 3.18 -8.55
N GLU A 143 4.60 4.21 -9.38
CA GLU A 143 5.52 4.64 -10.42
C GLU A 143 6.10 6.00 -10.00
N GLY A 144 7.40 6.05 -9.73
CA GLY A 144 7.97 7.19 -9.03
C GLY A 144 7.30 7.38 -7.67
N ASN A 145 6.72 8.55 -7.39
CA ASN A 145 6.01 8.85 -6.14
C ASN A 145 4.48 8.86 -6.28
N GLU A 146 3.97 8.42 -7.43
CA GLU A 146 2.54 8.37 -7.70
C GLU A 146 2.04 6.93 -7.66
N VAL A 147 0.85 6.74 -7.11
CA VAL A 147 0.16 5.45 -7.18
C VAL A 147 -0.49 5.33 -8.55
N LYS A 148 -0.12 4.32 -9.32
CA LYS A 148 -0.80 3.94 -10.56
C LYS A 148 -1.72 2.77 -10.25
N MET A 149 -2.93 2.82 -10.81
CA MET A 149 -3.96 1.84 -10.54
C MET A 149 -4.05 0.74 -11.60
N SER A 150 -3.38 0.87 -12.75
CA SER A 150 -3.46 -0.12 -13.83
C SER A 150 -2.30 0.01 -14.81
N THR A 151 -1.72 -1.11 -15.22
CA THR A 151 -1.09 -1.27 -16.54
C THR A 151 -2.02 -2.17 -17.35
N ALA A 152 -1.87 -2.24 -18.68
CA ALA A 152 -2.68 -3.14 -19.52
C ALA A 152 -2.60 -4.62 -19.11
N THR A 153 -1.64 -4.99 -18.24
CA THR A 153 -1.40 -6.33 -17.71
C THR A 153 -1.78 -6.46 -16.23
N ASN A 154 -2.04 -5.35 -15.51
CA ASN A 154 -2.35 -5.40 -14.08
C ASN A 154 -3.78 -5.84 -13.84
N PRO A 155 -4.00 -7.00 -13.20
CA PRO A 155 -5.34 -7.49 -12.96
C PRO A 155 -6.12 -6.57 -12.02
N PHE A 156 -5.47 -5.82 -11.13
CA PHE A 156 -6.11 -4.87 -10.20
C PHE A 156 -6.55 -3.55 -10.86
N GLY A 157 -6.35 -3.41 -12.17
CA GLY A 157 -6.72 -2.25 -12.95
C GLY A 157 -8.23 -2.06 -13.14
N TRP A 158 -8.64 -0.82 -13.38
CA TRP A 158 -10.01 -0.56 -13.86
C TRP A 158 -10.14 -1.10 -15.29
N SER A 159 -11.23 -1.83 -15.56
CA SER A 159 -11.69 -2.01 -16.94
C SER A 159 -11.89 -0.63 -17.54
N LYS A 160 -11.38 -0.42 -18.76
CA LYS A 160 -11.84 0.69 -19.60
C LYS A 160 -13.35 0.61 -19.79
#